data_AF-A0A3L6RTR0-F1
#
_entry.id   AF-A0A3L6RTR0-F1
#
_cell.length_a   1.000
_cell.length_b   1.000
_cell.length_c   1.000
_cell.angle_alpha   90.00
_cell.angle_beta   90.00
_cell.angle_gamma   90.00
#
_symmetry.space_group_name_H-M   'P 1'
#
loop_
_entity.id
_entity.type
_entity.pdbx_description
1 polymer ?
#
loop_
_entity_poly.entity_id
_entity_poly.type
_entity_poly.pdbx_seq_one_letter_code
_entity_poly.pdbx_strand_id
1 'polypeptide(L)' 'MAGLDSIFMLISWRIWKERNGRVFGRQQPLAAAQLSEHILEDSRLWIQAGVKLIAALGWLDAAQS' A
#
# COMPACT_ATOMS: atom_id res chain seq x y z
N MET A 1 -15.70 6.20 2.49
CA MET A 1 -14.62 5.73 3.40
C MET A 1 -13.72 4.63 2.78
N ALA A 2 -13.80 4.35 1.47
CA ALA A 2 -13.06 3.23 0.83
C ALA A 2 -11.52 3.34 0.81
N GLY A 3 -10.96 4.54 0.96
CA GLY A 3 -9.50 4.75 0.97
C GLY A 3 -8.82 4.23 2.25
N LEU A 4 -9.49 4.38 3.40
CA LEU A 4 -8.98 3.88 4.68
C LEU A 4 -8.98 2.35 4.71
N ASP A 5 -10.05 1.73 4.21
CA ASP A 5 -10.16 0.26 4.13
C ASP A 5 -9.05 -0.34 3.25
N SER A 6 -8.71 0.33 2.14
CA SER A 6 -7.63 -0.10 1.23
C SER A 6 -6.25 -0.03 1.88
N ILE A 7 -5.96 1.04 2.64
CA ILE A 7 -4.70 1.18 3.39
C ILE A 7 -4.63 0.13 4.50
N PHE A 8 -5.73 -0.10 5.21
CA PHE A 8 -5.79 -1.09 6.28
C PHE A 8 -5.53 -2.51 5.76
N MET A 9 -6.06 -2.82 4.58
CA MET A 9 -5.80 -4.08 3.87
C MET A 9 -4.32 -4.22 3.48
N LEU A 10 -3.70 -3.15 2.95
CA LEU A 10 -2.27 -3.14 2.59
C LEU A 10 -1.36 -3.38 3.81
N ILE A 11 -1.64 -2.69 4.92
CA ILE A 11 -0.91 -2.87 6.19
C ILE A 11 -1.04 -4.32 6.66
N SER A 12 -2.26 -4.84 6.72
CA SER A 12 -2.54 -6.22 7.14
C SER A 12 -1.82 -7.23 6.25
N TRP A 13 -1.80 -7.01 4.93
CA TRP A 13 -1.11 -7.84 3.96
C TRP A 13 0.41 -7.87 4.17
N ARG A 14 1.04 -6.71 4.41
CA ARG A 14 2.48 -6.62 4.63
C ARG A 14 2.90 -7.33 5.92
N ILE A 15 2.15 -7.16 7.00
CA ILE A 15 2.38 -7.86 8.27
C ILE A 15 2.24 -9.38 8.09
N TRP A 16 1.18 -9.82 7.40
CA TRP A 16 0.98 -11.24 7.10
C TRP A 16 2.16 -11.80 6.29
N LYS A 17 2.59 -11.11 5.24
CA LYS A 17 3.70 -11.55 4.39
C LYS A 17 5.01 -11.68 5.18
N GLU A 18 5.34 -10.70 6.02
CA GLU A 18 6.53 -10.73 6.88
C GLU A 18 6.49 -11.92 7.85
N ARG A 19 5.35 -12.16 8.51
CA ARG A 19 5.19 -13.31 9.42
C ARG A 19 5.37 -14.64 8.68
N ASN A 20 4.81 -14.77 7.47
CA ASN A 20 4.98 -15.97 6.66
C ASN A 20 6.44 -16.14 6.19
N GLY A 21 7.11 -15.06 5.79
CA GLY A 21 8.53 -15.07 5.43
C GLY A 21 9.41 -15.64 6.55
N ARG A 22 9.14 -15.24 7.80
CA ARG A 22 9.82 -15.77 9.00
C ARG A 22 9.54 -17.24 9.24
N VAL A 23 8.26 -17.65 9.16
CA VAL A 23 7.86 -19.04 9.43
C VAL A 23 8.45 -20.00 8.39
N PHE A 24 8.49 -19.62 7.13
CA PHE A 24 9.02 -20.47 6.06
C PHE A 24 10.53 -20.31 5.82
N GLY A 25 11.23 -19.47 6.60
CA GLY A 25 12.67 -19.24 6.47
C GLY A 25 13.11 -18.69 5.11
N ARG A 26 12.18 -18.14 4.32
CA ARG A 26 12.44 -17.68 2.94
C ARG A 26 13.09 -16.31 2.87
N GLN A 27 13.01 -15.52 3.95
CA GLN A 27 13.49 -14.14 3.99
C GLN A 27 14.11 -13.82 5.36
N GLN A 28 15.13 -12.95 5.35
CA GLN A 28 15.66 -12.41 6.60
C GLN A 28 14.58 -11.60 7.31
N PRO A 29 14.39 -11.80 8.63
CA PRO A 29 13.39 -11.06 9.39
C PRO A 29 13.68 -9.56 9.38
N LEU A 30 12.70 -8.74 8.98
CA LEU A 30 12.85 -7.28 9.00
C LEU A 30 12.75 -6.72 10.42
N ALA A 31 13.45 -5.63 10.72
CA ALA A 31 13.13 -4.86 11.92
C ALA A 31 11.73 -4.21 11.76
N ALA A 32 11.03 -3.98 12.87
CA ALA A 32 9.71 -3.35 12.84
C ALA A 32 9.74 -1.96 12.16
N ALA A 33 10.84 -1.22 12.33
CA ALA A 33 11.06 0.06 11.64
C ALA A 33 11.14 -0.11 10.12
N GLN A 34 11.90 -1.11 9.64
CA GLN A 34 12.04 -1.40 8.21
C GLN A 34 10.71 -1.85 7.59
N LEU A 35 9.93 -2.68 8.30
CA LEU A 35 8.59 -3.06 7.85
C LEU A 35 7.67 -1.84 7.74
N SER A 36 7.75 -0.91 8.69
CA SER A 36 6.97 0.33 8.69
C SER A 36 7.33 1.24 7.52
N GLU A 37 8.62 1.39 7.23
CA GLU A 37 9.09 2.13 6.04
C GLU A 37 8.57 1.51 4.75
N HIS A 38 8.66 0.18 4.63
CA HIS A 38 8.15 -0.57 3.48
C HIS A 38 6.63 -0.43 3.30
N ILE A 39 5.87 -0.29 4.38
CA ILE A 39 4.42 -0.05 4.33
C ILE A 39 4.14 1.38 3.86
N LEU A 40 4.88 2.36 4.39
CA LEU A 40 4.76 3.77 4.03
C LEU A 40 5.07 4.02 2.54
N GLU A 41 6.13 3.40 2.03
CA GLU A 41 6.53 3.52 0.64
C GLU A 41 5.51 2.90 -0.32
N ASP A 42 5.05 1.67 -0.05
CA ASP A 42 3.96 1.04 -0.81
C ASP A 42 2.69 1.90 -0.78
N SER A 43 2.34 2.47 0.37
CA SER A 43 1.17 3.33 0.52
C SER A 43 1.28 4.58 -0.35
N ARG A 44 2.45 5.22 -0.39
CA ARG A 44 2.71 6.37 -1.27
C ARG A 44 2.59 6.00 -2.75
N LEU A 45 3.16 4.87 -3.14
CA LEU A 45 3.07 4.36 -4.51
C LEU A 45 1.61 4.08 -4.92
N TRP A 46 0.82 3.48 -4.03
CA TRP A 46 -0.59 3.20 -4.27
C TRP A 46 -1.42 4.48 -4.41
N ILE A 47 -1.18 5.47 -3.56
CA ILE A 47 -1.83 6.78 -3.67
C ILE A 47 -1.47 7.44 -5.00
N GLN A 48 -0.19 7.46 -5.37
CA GLN A 48 0.25 8.04 -6.65
C GLN A 48 -0.34 7.30 -7.86
N ALA A 49 -0.38 5.97 -7.83
CA ALA A 49 -0.97 5.16 -8.88
C ALA A 49 -2.49 5.40 -8.99
N GLY A 50 -3.18 5.52 -7.85
CA GLY A 50 -4.60 5.87 -7.80
C GLY A 50 -4.88 7.25 -8.39
N VAL A 51 -4.08 8.27 -8.04
CA VAL A 51 -4.20 9.62 -8.63
C VAL A 51 -3.97 9.60 -10.14
N LYS A 52 -2.94 8.88 -10.62
CA LYS A 52 -2.66 8.73 -12.05
C LYS A 52 -3.80 8.02 -12.79
N LEU A 53 -4.38 6.98 -12.19
CA LEU A 53 -5.52 6.25 -12.76
C LEU A 53 -6.77 7.15 -12.84
N ILE A 54 -7.08 7.89 -11.78
CA ILE A 54 -8.21 8.83 -11.75
C ILE A 54 -8.02 9.95 -12.79
N ALA A 55 -6.79 10.47 -12.94
CA ALA A 55 -6.47 11.44 -13.98
C ALA A 55 -6.62 10.86 -15.39
N ALA A 56 -6.13 9.64 -15.63
CA ALA A 56 -6.24 8.96 -16.91
C ALA A 56 -7.68 8.61 -17.31
N LEU A 57 -8.57 8.43 -16.33
CA LEU A 57 -10.00 8.20 -16.55
C LEU A 57 -10.80 9.49 -16.82
N GLY A 58 -10.14 10.66 -16.89
CA GLY A 58 -10.78 11.96 -17.18
C GLY A 58 -11.67 12.49 -16.05
N TRP A 59 -11.70 11.82 -14.90
CA TRP A 59 -12.58 12.18 -13.77
C TRP A 59 -12.16 13.50 -13.10
N LEU A 60 -10.89 13.90 -13.24
CA LEU A 60 -10.38 15.18 -12.76
C LEU A 60 -10.87 16.39 -13.60
N ASP A 61 -11.15 16.18 -14.88
CA ASP A 61 -11.71 17.22 -15.76
C ASP A 61 -13.24 17.32 -15.63
N ALA A 62 -13.92 16.20 -15.37
CA ALA A 62 -15.38 16.16 -15.18
C ALA A 62 -15.88 16.78 -13.86
N ALA A 63 -14.98 17.03 -12.90
CA ALA A 63 -15.34 17.58 -11.59
C ALA A 63 -15.33 19.12 -11.53
N GLN A 64 -14.99 19.81 -12.63
CA GLN A 64 -14.97 21.28 -12.73
C GLN A 64 -16.07 21.87 -13.65
N SER A 65 -16.99 21.05 -14.19
CA SER A 65 -18.09 21.49 -15.06
C SER A 65 -19.45 21.45 -14.39
#